data_AF-A0A535R4J9-F1
#
_entry.id   AF-A0A535R4J9-F1
#
_cell.length_a   1.000
_cell.length_b   1.000
_cell.length_c   1.000
_cell.angle_alpha   90.00
_cell.angle_beta   90.00
_cell.angle_gamma   90.00
#
_symmetry.space_group_name_H-M   'P 1'
#
loop_
_entity.id
_entity.type
_entity.pdbx_description
1 polymer ?
#
loop_
_entity_poly.entity_id
_entity_poly.type
_entity_poly.pdbx_seq_one_letter_code
_entity_poly.pdbx_strand_id
1 'polypeptide(L)' 'MKVLDHTYTDIGHAGATGATGNGNTTFSVSVPYTSTFKTGMQEGIVVLYQTNNAGSTFTAAIMVKELL' A
#
# COMPACT_ATOMS: atom_id res chain seq x y z
N MET A 1 1.20 -3.47 1.57
CA MET A 1 0.72 -2.30 0.80
C MET A 1 -0.71 -2.04 1.20
N LYS A 2 -1.07 -0.77 1.41
CA LYS A 2 -2.42 -0.33 1.76
C LYS A 2 -2.91 0.69 0.75
N VAL A 3 -4.22 0.71 0.53
CA VAL A 3 -4.95 1.76 -0.15
C VAL A 3 -5.76 2.48 0.92
N LEU A 4 -5.49 3.76 1.09
CA LEU A 4 -6.16 4.62 2.05
C LEU A 4 -7.09 5.58 1.31
N ASP A 5 -8.24 5.90 1.88
CA ASP A 5 -9.09 6.97 1.37
C ASP A 5 -8.58 8.37 1.80
N HIS A 6 -9.30 9.41 1.39
CA HIS A 6 -8.99 10.81 1.73
C HIS A 6 -8.98 11.13 3.24
N THR A 7 -9.51 10.24 4.09
CA THR A 7 -9.47 10.34 5.56
C THR A 7 -8.40 9.46 6.19
N TYR A 8 -7.53 8.84 5.38
CA TYR A 8 -6.52 7.85 5.80
C TYR A 8 -7.12 6.52 6.30
N THR A 9 -8.39 6.24 5.97
CA THR A 9 -9.03 4.96 6.31
C THR A 9 -8.52 3.87 5.38
N ASP A 10 -8.10 2.72 5.93
CA ASP A 10 -7.70 1.54 5.15
C ASP A 10 -8.93 0.93 4.45
N ILE A 11 -8.94 1.01 3.12
CA ILE A 11 -10.03 0.54 2.25
C ILE A 11 -9.62 -0.67 1.41
N GLY A 12 -8.42 -1.20 1.62
CA GLY A 12 -7.86 -2.34 0.91
C GLY A 12 -6.38 -2.53 1.19
N HIS A 13 -5.93 -3.77 1.34
CA HIS A 13 -4.53 -4.07 1.60
C HIS A 13 -4.11 -5.44 1.07
N ALA A 14 -2.83 -5.56 0.75
CA ALA A 14 -2.20 -6.83 0.38
C ALA A 14 -0.73 -6.87 0.81
N GLY A 15 -0.18 -8.07 0.96
CA GLY A 15 1.25 -8.26 1.18
C GLY A 15 2.05 -7.92 -0.08
N ALA A 16 3.08 -7.08 0.05
CA ALA A 16 4.01 -6.80 -1.03
C ALA A 16 5.35 -7.46 -0.69
N THR A 17 5.72 -8.50 -1.44
CA THR A 17 6.94 -9.27 -1.22
C THR A 17 7.78 -9.22 -2.50
N GLY A 18 9.02 -8.80 -2.37
CA GLY A 18 10.01 -8.88 -3.46
C GLY A 18 10.86 -10.14 -3.35
N ALA A 19 12.00 -10.16 -4.05
CA ALA A 19 12.95 -11.26 -4.00
C ALA A 19 13.54 -11.47 -2.59
N THR A 20 13.81 -12.72 -2.23
CA THR A 20 14.49 -13.07 -0.98
C THR A 20 15.98 -12.70 -1.05
N GLY A 21 16.50 -12.05 -0.01
CA GLY A 21 17.90 -11.64 0.10
C GLY A 21 18.08 -10.16 0.38
N ASN A 22 19.33 -9.72 0.52
CA ASN A 22 19.67 -8.32 0.71
C ASN A 22 19.82 -7.63 -0.65
N GLY A 23 19.07 -6.55 -0.88
CA GLY A 23 19.23 -5.72 -2.07
C GLY A 23 17.92 -5.13 -2.58
N ASN A 24 18.03 -4.26 -3.58
CA ASN A 24 16.87 -3.70 -4.25
C ASN A 24 16.15 -4.80 -5.02
N THR A 25 14.82 -4.75 -5.03
CA THR A 25 13.99 -5.73 -5.72
C THR A 25 12.75 -5.07 -6.28
N THR A 26 12.15 -5.70 -7.27
CA THR A 26 10.85 -5.32 -7.82
C THR A 26 9.78 -6.26 -7.28
N PHE A 27 8.56 -5.75 -7.20
CA PHE A 27 7.38 -6.53 -6.87
C PHE A 27 6.19 -6.02 -7.66
N SER A 28 5.18 -6.87 -7.84
CA SER A 28 3.87 -6.49 -8.35
C SER A 28 2.82 -7.19 -7.50
N VAL A 29 1.80 -6.44 -7.08
CA VAL A 29 0.72 -6.96 -6.22
C VAL A 29 -0.60 -6.37 -6.67
N SER A 30 -1.63 -7.22 -6.75
CA SER A 30 -3.00 -6.76 -6.94
C SER A 30 -3.61 -6.48 -5.57
N VAL A 31 -4.11 -5.26 -5.36
CA VAL A 31 -4.74 -4.86 -4.10
C VAL A 31 -6.22 -4.62 -4.36
N PRO A 32 -7.12 -5.56 -4.01
CA PRO A 32 -8.55 -5.28 -4.04
C PRO A 32 -8.88 -4.22 -2.98
N TYR A 33 -9.71 -3.25 -3.34
CA TYR A 33 -10.17 -2.20 -2.43
C TYR A 33 -11.64 -1.88 -2.67
N THR A 34 -12.31 -1.30 -1.67
CA THR A 34 -13.70 -0.84 -1.78
C THR A 34 -13.75 0.66 -1.54
N SER A 35 -14.20 1.41 -2.54
CA SER A 35 -14.39 2.86 -2.43
C SER A 35 -15.36 3.22 -1.30
N THR A 36 -15.04 4.26 -0.52
CA THR A 36 -15.95 4.88 0.45
C THR A 36 -16.89 5.88 -0.23
N PHE A 37 -16.57 6.29 -1.46
CA PHE A 37 -17.45 7.12 -2.28
C PHE A 37 -18.51 6.23 -2.94
N LYS A 38 -19.78 6.58 -2.73
CA LYS A 38 -20.91 5.84 -3.31
C LYS A 38 -21.03 6.00 -4.83
N THR A 39 -20.44 7.06 -5.38
CA THR A 39 -20.49 7.42 -6.80
C THR A 39 -19.24 8.23 -7.16
N GLY A 40 -18.76 8.09 -8.40
CA GLY A 40 -17.64 8.87 -8.93
C GLY A 40 -16.27 8.35 -8.51
N MET A 41 -15.23 9.11 -8.88
CA MET A 41 -13.84 8.79 -8.56
C MET A 41 -13.50 9.23 -7.14
N GLN A 42 -12.60 8.50 -6.48
CA GLN A 42 -12.19 8.78 -5.11
C GLN A 42 -10.71 9.13 -5.06
N GLU A 43 -10.37 10.25 -4.42
CA GLU A 43 -8.97 10.51 -4.06
C GLU A 43 -8.51 9.57 -2.95
N GLY A 44 -7.33 8.99 -3.11
CA GLY A 44 -6.74 8.08 -2.14
C GLY A 44 -5.23 8.16 -2.08
N ILE A 45 -4.65 7.37 -1.18
CA ILE A 45 -3.21 7.23 -1.00
C ILE A 45 -2.85 5.76 -1.05
N VAL A 46 -1.90 5.42 -1.91
CA VAL A 46 -1.27 4.11 -1.92
C VAL A 46 -0.03 4.16 -1.03
N VAL A 47 0.03 3.28 -0.03
CA VAL A 47 1.13 3.21 0.94
C VAL A 47 1.84 1.87 0.85
N LEU A 48 3.15 1.92 0.60
CA LEU A 48 4.06 0.79 0.77
C LEU A 48 4.82 0.96 2.10
N TYR A 49 4.59 0.03 3.02
CA TYR A 49 5.38 -0.05 4.24
C TYR A 49 6.54 -1.02 4.04
N GLN A 50 7.76 -0.53 4.26
CA GLN A 50 8.94 -1.39 4.36
C GLN A 50 9.07 -1.86 5.81
N THR A 51 9.19 -3.16 6.00
CA THR A 51 9.53 -3.76 7.29
C THR A 51 11.02 -4.10 7.33
N ASN A 52 11.60 -4.15 8.53
CA ASN A 52 12.94 -4.69 8.73
C ASN A 52 13.01 -6.17 8.28
N ASN A 53 14.22 -6.71 8.14
CA ASN A 53 14.43 -8.09 7.68
C ASN A 53 13.78 -9.17 8.58
N ALA A 54 13.38 -8.79 9.80
CA ALA A 54 12.66 -9.63 10.76
C ALA A 54 11.12 -9.49 10.66
N GLY A 55 10.60 -8.67 9.74
CA GLY A 55 9.17 -8.45 9.50
C GLY A 55 8.41 -7.75 10.64
N SER A 56 9.09 -7.35 11.71
CA SER A 56 8.47 -6.98 12.98
C SER A 56 8.29 -5.47 13.18
N THR A 57 8.97 -4.65 12.39
CA THR A 57 8.98 -3.19 12.59
C THR A 57 9.03 -2.47 11.25
N PHE A 58 8.15 -1.48 11.07
CA PHE A 58 8.18 -0.60 9.91
C PHE A 58 9.41 0.31 9.96
N THR A 59 10.22 0.30 8.92
CA THR A 59 11.43 1.12 8.80
C THR A 59 11.24 2.32 7.89
N ALA A 60 10.31 2.24 6.94
CA ALA A 60 9.96 3.33 6.04
C ALA A 60 8.54 3.18 5.50
N ALA A 61 7.96 4.28 5.04
CA ALA A 61 6.71 4.31 4.32
C ALA A 61 6.87 5.18 3.06
N ILE A 62 6.48 4.62 1.91
CA ILE A 62 6.39 5.34 0.63
C ILE A 62 4.92 5.56 0.35
N MET A 63 4.53 6.81 0.09
CA MET A 63 3.15 7.21 -0.08
C MET A 63 2.98 7.97 -1.39
N VAL A 64 1.98 7.58 -2.19
CA VAL A 64 1.64 8.24 -3.45
C VAL A 64 0.15 8.56 -3.45
N LYS A 65 -0.20 9.77 -3.87
CA LYS A 65 -1.59 10.22 -4.03
C LYS A 65 -2.10 9.74 -5.38
N GLU A 66 -3.27 9.11 -5.37
CA GLU A 66 -3.87 8.47 -6.54
C GLU A 66 -5.35 8.85 -6.65
N LEU A 67 -5.87 8.83 -7.88
CA LEU A 67 -7.29 8.91 -8.15
C LEU A 67 -7.79 7.47 -8.43
N LEU A 68 -8.56 6.95 -7.47
CA LEU A 68 -9.09 5.58 -7.41
C LEU A 68 -10.46 5.47 -8.11
#